data_AF-A0A8D2LLM8-F1
#
_entry.id   AF-A0A8D2LLM8-F1
#
_cell.length_a   1.000
_cell.length_b   1.000
_cell.length_c   1.000
_cell.angle_alpha   90.00
_cell.angle_beta   90.00
_cell.angle_gamma   90.00
#
_symmetry.space_group_name_H-M   'P 1'
#
loop_
_entity.id
_entity.type
_entity.pdbx_description
1 polymer ?
#
loop_
_entity_poly.entity_id
_entity_poly.type
_entity_poly.pdbx_seq_one_letter_code
_entity_poly.pdbx_strand_id
1 'polypeptide(L)'
;MSWPGEDWKVGLPAQALRAIAEVEQHLARLQKERQQKQVQLDTLEAAMHKQRQKVGRGAGPGVLAGRTHRGFCGSSLGPPHTCL
;
A
#
# COMPACT_ATOMS: atom_id res chain seq x y z
N MET A 1 -13.63 30.37 -4.15
CA MET A 1 -13.53 31.73 -3.61
C MET A 1 -12.06 32.11 -3.61
N SER A 2 -11.63 33.03 -4.48
CA SER A 2 -10.26 33.55 -4.48
C SER A 2 -10.18 34.65 -3.44
N TRP A 3 -9.36 34.46 -2.41
CA TRP A 3 -9.00 35.51 -1.48
C TRP A 3 -8.30 36.65 -2.26
N PRO A 4 -8.46 37.93 -1.85
CA PRO A 4 -7.65 39.00 -2.43
C PRO A 4 -6.20 38.67 -2.10
N GLY A 5 -5.33 38.52 -3.10
CA GLY A 5 -4.01 37.86 -2.97
C GLY A 5 -3.11 38.41 -1.86
N GLU A 6 -2.33 39.45 -2.16
CA GLU A 6 -1.45 40.14 -1.21
C GLU A 6 -1.95 41.53 -0.80
N ASP A 7 -3.01 42.04 -1.43
CA ASP A 7 -3.59 43.35 -1.13
C ASP A 7 -4.09 43.48 0.31
N TRP A 8 -4.48 42.38 0.95
CA TRP A 8 -4.88 42.38 2.37
C TRP A 8 -3.72 42.57 3.33
N LYS A 9 -2.47 42.38 2.87
CA LYS A 9 -1.26 42.61 3.67
C LYS A 9 -0.88 44.10 3.67
N VAL A 10 -1.46 44.91 2.78
CA VAL A 10 -1.18 46.35 2.66
C VAL A 10 -1.85 47.10 3.82
N GLY A 11 -1.06 47.80 4.63
CA GLY A 11 -1.54 48.59 5.78
C GLY A 11 -1.57 47.83 7.11
N LEU A 12 -1.19 46.54 7.15
CA LEU A 12 -1.02 45.82 8.41
C LEU A 12 0.25 46.27 9.15
N PRO A 13 0.20 46.39 10.49
CA PRO A 13 1.39 46.69 11.28
C PRO A 13 2.43 45.57 11.13
N ALA A 14 3.72 45.93 11.19
CA ALA A 14 4.83 45.00 10.95
C ALA A 14 4.79 43.75 11.86
N GLN A 15 4.26 43.89 13.08
CA GLN A 15 4.05 42.76 13.99
C GLN A 15 3.05 41.72 13.44
N ALA A 16 1.95 42.19 12.82
CA ALA A 16 0.96 41.31 12.21
C ALA A 16 1.56 40.60 10.99
N LEU A 17 2.33 41.31 10.16
CA LEU A 17 3.03 40.72 9.01
C LEU A 17 4.03 39.64 9.43
N ARG A 18 4.76 39.84 10.53
CA ARG A 18 5.67 38.83 11.10
C ARG A 18 4.91 37.59 11.59
N ALA A 19 3.80 37.78 12.31
CA ALA A 19 2.98 36.66 12.79
C ALA A 19 2.40 35.84 11.62
N ILE A 20 1.96 36.51 10.55
CA ILE A 20 1.49 35.84 9.32
C ILE A 20 2.62 35.00 8.70
N ALA A 21 3.83 35.56 8.57
CA ALA A 21 4.97 34.83 8.00
C ALA A 21 5.36 33.60 8.86
N GLU A 22 5.29 33.72 10.18
CA GLU A 22 5.54 32.58 11.09
C GLU A 22 4.49 31.48 10.94
N VAL A 23 3.21 31.85 10.78
CA VAL A 23 2.12 30.89 10.54
C VAL A 23 2.26 30.24 9.16
N GLU A 24 2.59 31.01 8.11
CA GLU A 24 2.87 30.48 6.77
C GLU A 24 4.05 29.49 6.80
N GLN A 25 5.10 29.79 7.57
CA GLN A 25 6.23 28.88 7.75
C GLN A 25 5.84 27.59 8.49
N HIS A 26 5.02 27.68 9.53
CA HIS A 26 4.50 26.50 10.24
C HIS A 26 3.61 25.66 9.33
N LEU A 27 2.73 26.29 8.55
CA LEU A 27 1.91 25.60 7.55
C LEU A 27 2.76 24.85 6.52
N ALA A 28 3.82 25.48 6.02
CA ALA A 28 4.73 24.85 5.07
C ALA A 28 5.43 23.62 5.68
N ARG A 29 5.80 23.66 6.96
CA ARG A 29 6.37 22.51 7.68
C ARG A 29 5.35 21.38 7.82
N LEU A 30 4.15 21.68 8.33
CA LEU A 30 3.08 20.71 8.51
C LEU A 30 2.64 20.09 7.18
N GLN A 31 2.61 20.85 6.09
CA GLN A 31 2.32 20.31 4.76
C GLN A 31 3.37 19.30 4.31
N LYS A 32 4.66 19.56 4.56
CA LYS A 32 5.74 18.61 4.24
C LYS A 32 5.62 17.34 5.08
N GLU A 33 5.36 17.46 6.38
CA GLU A 33 5.15 16.31 7.26
C GLU A 33 3.94 15.48 6.82
N ARG A 34 2.82 16.15 6.50
CA ARG A 34 1.64 15.50 5.92
C ARG A 34 2.00 14.76 4.63
N GLN A 35 2.73 15.40 3.72
CA GLN A 35 3.12 14.79 2.46
C GLN A 35 4.01 13.57 2.67
N GLN A 36 4.97 13.65 3.59
CA GLN A 36 5.83 12.53 3.97
C GLN A 36 5.01 11.36 4.54
N LYS A 37 4.04 11.65 5.41
CA LYS A 37 3.14 10.63 5.97
C LYS A 37 2.23 10.03 4.91
N GLN A 38 1.72 10.82 3.97
CA GLN A 38 0.91 10.33 2.87
C GLN A 38 1.69 9.33 2.03
N VAL A 39 2.94 9.64 1.67
CA VAL A 39 3.79 8.71 0.92
C VAL A 39 4.05 7.42 1.70
N GLN A 40 4.22 7.49 3.02
CA GLN A 40 4.35 6.30 3.87
C GLN A 40 3.08 5.45 3.84
N LEU A 41 1.90 6.08 3.94
CA LEU A 41 0.62 5.40 3.84
C LEU A 41 0.45 4.74 2.48
N ASP A 42 0.66 5.48 1.38
CA ASP A 42 0.56 4.96 0.01
C ASP A 42 1.49 3.75 -0.20
N THR A 43 2.69 3.78 0.39
CA THR A 43 3.65 2.66 0.34
C THR A 43 3.12 1.44 1.09
N LEU A 44 2.59 1.62 2.30
CA LEU A 44 2.00 0.54 3.10
C LEU A 44 0.75 -0.04 2.43
N GLU A 45 -0.10 0.81 1.86
CA GLU A 45 -1.26 0.41 1.08
C GLU A 45 -0.87 -0.40 -0.14
N ALA A 46 0.16 0.02 -0.89
CA ALA A 46 0.67 -0.74 -2.03
C ALA A 46 1.25 -2.10 -1.61
N ALA A 47 1.98 -2.16 -0.49
CA ALA A 47 2.50 -3.41 0.06
C ALA A 47 1.36 -4.36 0.48
N MET A 48 0.35 -3.83 1.17
CA MET A 48 -0.84 -4.57 1.56
C MET A 48 -1.66 -5.05 0.35
N HIS A 49 -1.80 -4.22 -0.67
CA HIS A 49 -2.48 -4.60 -1.90
C HIS A 49 -1.75 -5.73 -2.62
N LYS A 50 -0.41 -5.69 -2.67
CA LYS A 50 0.43 -6.79 -3.19
C LYS A 50 0.24 -8.07 -2.39
N GLN A 51 0.17 -8.00 -1.06
CA GLN A 51 -0.09 -9.16 -0.21
C GLN A 51 -1.50 -9.74 -0.45
N ARG A 52 -2.52 -8.87 -0.55
CA ARG A 52 -3.90 -9.27 -0.89
C ARG A 52 -3.96 -9.96 -2.25
N GLN A 53 -3.27 -9.44 -3.26
CA GLN A 53 -3.17 -10.09 -4.56
C GLN A 53 -2.46 -11.44 -4.49
N LYS A 54 -1.40 -11.56 -3.67
CA LYS A 54 -0.67 -12.83 -3.50
C LYS A 54 -1.53 -13.90 -2.81
N VAL A 55 -2.29 -13.52 -1.78
CA VAL A 55 -3.25 -14.40 -1.09
C VAL A 55 -4.44 -14.75 -2.00
N GLY A 56 -4.95 -13.79 -2.77
CA GLY A 56 -6.02 -14.01 -3.76
C GLY A 56 -5.59 -14.87 -4.96
N ARG A 57 -4.35 -14.70 -5.46
CA ARG A 57 -3.78 -15.58 -6.50
C ARG A 57 -3.44 -16.98 -5.98
N GLY A 58 -3.17 -17.12 -4.69
CA GLY A 58 -3.07 -18.43 -4.03
C GLY A 58 -4.39 -19.20 -3.97
N ALA A 59 -5.52 -18.52 -4.21
CA ALA A 59 -6.85 -19.09 -4.41
C ALA A 59 -7.29 -19.08 -5.89
N GLY A 60 -6.35 -18.97 -6.84
CA GLY A 60 -6.60 -19.34 -8.23
C GLY A 60 -6.50 -20.86 -8.40
N PRO A 61 -7.24 -21.48 -9.34
CA PRO A 61 -7.31 -22.94 -9.54
C PRO A 61 -6.01 -23.59 -10.08
N GLY A 62 -4.84 -23.11 -9.66
CA GLY A 62 -3.51 -23.61 -10.07
C GLY A 62 -2.65 -24.17 -8.93
N VAL A 63 -3.05 -24.05 -7.66
CA VAL A 63 -2.28 -24.55 -6.49
C VAL A 63 -2.85 -25.87 -5.91
N LEU A 64 -3.74 -26.54 -6.65
CA LEU A 64 -4.14 -27.94 -6.36
C LEU A 64 -3.70 -28.92 -7.46
N ALA A 65 -2.94 -28.49 -8.46
CA ALA A 65 -2.37 -29.34 -9.50
C ALA A 65 -0.93 -29.76 -9.13
N GLY A 66 -0.79 -30.50 -8.04
CA GLY A 66 0.52 -30.92 -7.52
C GLY A 66 0.48 -32.23 -6.75
N ARG A 67 -0.45 -33.13 -7.09
CA ARG A 67 -0.37 -34.54 -6.70
C ARG A 67 -1.08 -35.39 -7.75
N THR A 68 -0.54 -35.32 -8.95
CA THR A 68 -0.83 -36.27 -10.01
C THR A 68 -0.55 -37.67 -9.47
N HIS A 69 -1.62 -38.40 -9.19
CA HIS A 69 -1.83 -39.77 -9.61
C HIS A 69 -0.53 -40.44 -10.08
N ARG A 70 0.24 -41.01 -9.14
CA ARG A 70 1.23 -42.02 -9.51
C ARG A 70 0.41 -43.18 -10.04
N GLY A 71 0.50 -43.36 -11.35
CA GLY A 71 -0.38 -44.20 -12.14
C GLY A 71 -0.60 -45.56 -11.51
N PHE A 72 -1.88 -45.92 -11.44
CA PHE A 72 -2.40 -47.17 -11.99
C PHE A 72 -1.33 -47.94 -12.81
N CYS A 73 -0.56 -48.81 -12.14
CA CYS A 73 0.13 -49.89 -12.84
C CYS A 73 -0.96 -50.91 -13.19
N GLY A 74 -1.15 -51.10 -14.49
CA GLY A 74 -2.17 -51.96 -15.05
C GLY A 74 -2.18 -53.36 -14.44
N SER A 75 -3.39 -53.90 -14.36
CA SER A 75 -3.67 -55.29 -14.04
C SER A 75 -2.77 -56.23 -14.84
N SER A 76 -1.92 -56.98 -14.15
CA SER A 76 -1.60 -58.35 -14.53
C SER A 76 -1.04 -59.11 -13.33
N LEU A 77 -1.91 -59.91 -12.71
CA LEU A 77 -1.64 -61.14 -11.96
C LEU A 77 -0.41 -61.16 -11.01
N GLY A 78 -0.64 -60.97 -9.70
CA GLY A 78 0.32 -61.34 -8.64
C GLY A 78 -0.10 -60.86 -7.24
N PRO A 79 0.21 -61.60 -6.15
CA PRO A 79 -0.29 -61.29 -4.81
C PRO A 79 0.41 -60.08 -4.17
N PRO A 80 -0.26 -59.38 -3.24
CA PRO A 80 0.25 -58.14 -2.66
C PRO A 80 1.33 -58.43 -1.61
N HIS A 81 2.57 -58.05 -1.92
CA HIS A 81 3.58 -57.85 -0.88
C HIS A 81 3.43 -56.41 -0.36
N THR A 82 3.08 -56.28 0.92
CA THR A 82 3.14 -55.01 1.65
C THR A 82 4.59 -54.50 1.65
N CYS A 83 4.81 -53.31 1.08
CA CYS A 83 6.07 -52.59 1.23
C CYS A 83 6.22 -52.15 2.70
N LEU A 84 7.26 -52.64 3.38
CA LEU A 84 7.81 -52.07 4.62
C LEU A 84 8.79 -50.95 4.26
#